data_AF-A0A354MX65-F1
#
_entry.id   AF-A0A354MX65-F1
#
_cell.length_a   1.000
_cell.length_b   1.000
_cell.length_c   1.000
_cell.angle_alpha   90.00
_cell.angle_beta   90.00
_cell.angle_gamma   90.00
#
_symmetry.space_group_name_H-M   'P 1'
#
loop_
_entity.id
_entity.type
_entity.pdbx_description
1 polymer ?
#
loop_
_entity_poly.entity_id
_entity_poly.type
_entity_poly.pdbx_seq_one_letter_code
_entity_poly.pdbx_strand_id
1 'polypeptide(L)'
;MKKTVVCIFLLISLTAGLFPAVSVSATENPSVEEVMEGILAWKRSDVGAGEGESLFTDRFLALAGTTPGDWYPLGMGRYGTEENYSAYLAVIGEKVIERYRTPQKLDKVKATEWHRIALAVRAAGGDPRHMGENGEIDLIADGTYNRGLTVSPGRQGINGWIFGLIALDSGRYEVPEGAANTREDFIAEILRTQREDGGFALSGKTSDVDITAMAVQALAPYYNSERVFRYTSSVRKDGDGAYLSFEKKVREVIDESLAWLSSVQCADGDFESWGTRNAESTAQVIVALSALGIDALHDSRFIKGGNTLLDGILKYRLPNGGFVHSYTYDPDNPTSLPDKANTMAGEQVLYSLAALFRCRKGMRTLYDMREEFSALERLKLDAAIAKINLLNEDSAKADAEDAVASYLDIPALDRCYVNNYVKLLAYSEKFGIDLPEEEPVYNGSGGEDRLLLYFSESNKKTADALPSVDALTTEYYATVTTLRYLLANCEDFEEKDAY
;
A
#
# COMPACT_ATOMS: atom_id res chain seq x y z
N MET A 1 3.74 87.99 -35.29
CA MET A 1 3.11 88.72 -34.18
C MET A 1 2.65 87.72 -33.14
N LYS A 2 3.05 87.95 -31.89
CA LYS A 2 2.85 87.14 -30.68
C LYS A 2 1.40 86.72 -30.45
N LYS A 3 1.17 85.49 -30.00
CA LYS A 3 0.32 85.20 -28.82
C LYS A 3 0.86 83.98 -28.06
N THR A 4 1.38 84.29 -26.88
CA THR A 4 1.79 83.40 -25.80
C THR A 4 0.59 82.62 -25.28
N VAL A 5 0.70 81.31 -25.11
CA VAL A 5 -0.22 80.51 -24.29
C VAL A 5 0.56 80.00 -23.08
N VAL A 6 0.11 80.45 -21.91
CA VAL A 6 0.59 80.06 -20.59
C VAL A 6 -0.11 78.75 -20.23
N CYS A 7 0.65 77.65 -20.07
CA CYS A 7 0.14 76.42 -19.49
C CYS A 7 0.53 76.35 -18.01
N ILE A 8 -0.49 76.35 -17.16
CA ILE A 8 -0.42 76.22 -15.70
C ILE A 8 -0.14 74.74 -15.39
N PHE A 9 0.97 74.47 -14.68
CA PHE A 9 1.27 73.17 -14.10
C PHE A 9 0.35 72.93 -12.88
N LEU A 10 -0.51 71.92 -12.97
CA LEU A 10 -1.21 71.36 -11.82
C LEU A 10 -0.32 70.28 -11.20
N LEU A 11 0.23 70.56 -10.01
CA LEU A 11 0.85 69.56 -9.15
C LEU A 11 -0.25 68.66 -8.57
N ILE A 12 -0.27 67.40 -8.97
CA ILE A 12 -1.02 66.34 -8.28
C ILE A 12 -0.06 65.68 -7.30
N SER A 13 -0.29 65.91 -6.02
CA SER A 13 0.36 65.25 -4.90
C SER A 13 -0.02 63.77 -4.85
N LEU A 14 0.92 62.88 -5.17
CA LEU A 14 0.80 61.45 -4.85
C LEU A 14 1.03 61.27 -3.34
N THR A 15 -0.05 61.00 -2.60
CA THR A 15 0.04 60.42 -1.26
C THR A 15 0.35 58.93 -1.40
N ALA A 16 1.60 58.55 -1.14
CA ALA A 16 1.99 57.15 -1.00
C ALA A 16 1.32 56.56 0.26
N GLY A 17 0.27 55.77 0.06
CA GLY A 17 -0.26 54.91 1.10
C GLY A 17 0.73 53.77 1.32
N LEU A 18 1.41 53.77 2.47
CA LEU A 18 2.07 52.57 2.99
C LEU A 18 0.98 51.56 3.36
N PHE A 19 0.72 50.60 2.47
CA PHE A 19 0.11 49.35 2.88
C PHE A 19 1.21 48.49 3.51
N PRO A 20 1.00 47.94 4.72
CA PRO A 20 1.92 46.93 5.23
C PRO A 20 1.94 45.78 4.24
N ALA A 21 3.13 45.46 3.73
CA ALA A 21 3.34 44.23 3.01
C ALA A 21 2.99 43.09 3.98
N VAL A 22 1.84 42.46 3.79
CA VAL A 22 1.58 41.15 4.37
C VAL A 22 2.59 40.25 3.69
N SER A 23 3.67 39.94 4.40
CA SER A 23 4.46 38.76 4.10
C SER A 23 3.49 37.59 4.17
N VAL A 24 3.09 37.08 3.02
CA VAL A 24 2.55 35.72 2.93
C VAL A 24 3.72 34.85 3.37
N SER A 25 3.73 34.47 4.65
CA SER A 25 4.49 33.30 5.07
C SER A 25 4.00 32.19 4.16
N ALA A 26 4.88 31.69 3.29
CA ALA A 26 4.63 30.39 2.69
C ALA A 26 4.40 29.45 3.87
N THR A 27 3.16 29.03 4.09
CA THR A 27 2.89 27.97 5.04
C THR A 27 3.65 26.78 4.51
N GLU A 28 4.71 26.37 5.20
CA GLU A 28 5.41 25.13 4.88
C GLU A 28 4.35 24.02 4.79
N ASN A 29 4.43 23.20 3.73
CA ASN A 29 3.53 22.06 3.60
C ASN A 29 3.62 21.22 4.88
N PRO A 30 2.48 20.71 5.40
CA PRO A 30 2.51 19.84 6.55
C PRO A 30 3.41 18.64 6.28
N SER A 31 4.13 18.18 7.30
CA SER A 31 4.88 16.93 7.24
C SER A 31 3.95 15.74 6.96
N VAL A 32 4.51 14.67 6.41
CA VAL A 32 3.77 13.44 6.09
C VAL A 32 3.09 12.88 7.34
N GLU A 33 3.79 12.93 8.47
CA GLU A 33 3.32 12.54 9.79
C GLU A 33 2.14 13.40 10.27
N GLU A 34 2.21 14.73 10.16
CA GLU A 34 1.09 15.62 10.52
C GLU A 34 -0.17 15.40 9.67
N VAL A 35 -0.01 14.96 8.41
CA VAL A 35 -1.14 14.58 7.56
C VAL A 35 -1.76 13.28 8.03
N MET A 36 -0.94 12.25 8.31
CA MET A 36 -1.41 10.96 8.83
C MET A 36 -2.14 11.12 10.17
N GLU A 37 -1.57 11.88 11.12
CA GLU A 37 -2.22 12.13 12.42
C GLU A 37 -3.55 12.88 12.26
N GLY A 38 -3.65 13.81 11.29
CA GLY A 38 -4.90 14.47 10.97
C GLY A 38 -5.98 13.51 10.45
N ILE A 39 -5.61 12.51 9.65
CA ILE A 39 -6.53 11.46 9.16
C ILE A 39 -7.00 10.59 10.33
N LEU A 40 -6.08 10.17 11.21
CA LEU A 40 -6.42 9.36 12.38
C LEU A 40 -7.31 10.10 13.37
N ALA A 41 -7.03 11.38 13.63
CA ALA A 41 -7.88 12.23 14.45
C ALA A 41 -9.29 12.39 13.86
N TRP A 42 -9.38 12.62 12.53
CA TRP A 42 -10.66 12.62 11.84
C TRP A 42 -11.40 11.30 12.01
N LYS A 43 -10.72 10.17 11.79
CA LYS A 43 -11.36 8.86 11.84
C LYS A 43 -11.85 8.51 13.25
N ARG A 44 -11.09 8.85 14.30
CA ARG A 44 -11.53 8.72 15.71
C ARG A 44 -12.84 9.48 15.94
N SER A 45 -12.92 10.72 15.48
CA SER A 45 -14.15 11.53 15.55
C SER A 45 -15.31 10.91 14.76
N ASP A 46 -15.06 10.42 13.53
CA ASP A 46 -16.05 9.75 12.68
C ASP A 46 -16.69 8.54 13.36
N VAL A 47 -15.90 7.73 14.07
CA VAL A 47 -16.37 6.53 14.78
C VAL A 47 -16.86 6.81 16.20
N GLY A 48 -16.87 8.08 16.62
CA GLY A 48 -17.37 8.51 17.92
C GLY A 48 -16.42 8.25 19.10
N ALA A 49 -15.13 8.02 18.84
CA ALA A 49 -14.12 7.90 19.89
C ALA A 49 -13.86 9.26 20.55
N GLY A 50 -13.82 9.28 21.88
CA GLY A 50 -13.40 10.43 22.68
C GLY A 50 -11.90 10.74 22.53
N GLU A 51 -11.48 11.86 23.13
CA GLU A 51 -10.06 12.23 23.16
C GLU A 51 -9.23 11.19 23.91
N GLY A 52 -8.20 10.65 23.25
CA GLY A 52 -7.36 9.59 23.81
C GLY A 52 -7.97 8.19 23.81
N GLU A 53 -9.20 8.03 23.30
CA GLU A 53 -9.83 6.71 23.14
C GLU A 53 -9.35 5.99 21.86
N SER A 54 -9.47 4.67 21.88
CA SER A 54 -9.13 3.79 20.76
C SER A 54 -9.97 4.10 19.52
N LEU A 55 -9.34 4.06 18.35
CA LEU A 55 -10.06 4.10 17.07
C LEU A 55 -10.92 2.84 16.85
N PHE A 56 -10.53 1.71 17.45
CA PHE A 56 -11.27 0.44 17.38
C PHE A 56 -12.44 0.41 18.36
N THR A 57 -13.34 1.39 18.25
CA THR A 57 -14.65 1.40 18.93
C THR A 57 -15.56 0.31 18.37
N ASP A 58 -16.64 -0.03 19.08
CA ASP A 58 -17.65 -0.97 18.58
C ASP A 58 -18.19 -0.60 17.20
N ARG A 59 -18.34 0.71 16.96
CA ARG A 59 -18.78 1.25 15.67
C ARG A 59 -17.77 0.95 14.56
N PHE A 60 -16.48 1.07 14.83
CA PHE A 60 -15.44 0.69 13.86
C PHE A 60 -15.37 -0.82 13.68
N LEU A 61 -15.33 -1.58 14.78
CA LEU A 61 -15.20 -3.05 14.76
C LEU A 61 -16.37 -3.73 14.05
N ALA A 62 -17.56 -3.13 14.08
CA ALA A 62 -18.71 -3.55 13.27
C ALA A 62 -18.40 -3.57 11.76
N LEU A 63 -17.42 -2.80 11.28
CA LEU A 63 -16.96 -2.75 9.89
C LEU A 63 -15.83 -3.74 9.56
N ALA A 64 -15.22 -4.41 10.54
CA ALA A 64 -14.15 -5.38 10.28
C ALA A 64 -14.58 -6.42 9.23
N GLY A 65 -13.71 -6.72 8.27
CA GLY A 65 -14.00 -7.63 7.16
C GLY A 65 -14.71 -6.97 5.99
N THR A 66 -14.92 -5.65 6.02
CA THR A 66 -15.51 -4.85 4.93
C THR A 66 -14.52 -3.78 4.46
N THR A 67 -14.67 -3.29 3.22
CA THR A 67 -13.77 -2.28 2.64
C THR A 67 -13.42 -1.14 3.61
N PRO A 68 -14.37 -0.43 4.24
CA PRO A 68 -14.06 0.68 5.15
C PRO A 68 -13.49 0.27 6.52
N GLY A 69 -13.43 -1.03 6.83
CA GLY A 69 -12.96 -1.54 8.12
C GLY A 69 -11.53 -2.07 8.13
N ASP A 70 -10.96 -2.42 6.97
CA ASP A 70 -9.71 -3.20 6.94
C ASP A 70 -8.49 -2.39 6.44
N TRP A 71 -8.69 -1.30 5.69
CA TRP A 71 -7.58 -0.47 5.22
C TRP A 71 -6.97 0.42 6.29
N TYR A 72 -7.73 0.82 7.32
CA TYR A 72 -7.19 1.53 8.49
C TYR A 72 -6.22 0.65 9.29
N PRO A 73 -6.58 -0.59 9.69
CA PRO A 73 -5.63 -1.52 10.31
C PRO A 73 -4.34 -1.71 9.50
N LEU A 74 -4.44 -1.78 8.17
CA LEU A 74 -3.26 -1.80 7.30
C LEU A 74 -2.41 -0.53 7.47
N GLY A 75 -2.99 0.65 7.25
CA GLY A 75 -2.24 1.92 7.32
C GLY A 75 -1.61 2.15 8.70
N MET A 76 -2.39 1.96 9.77
CA MET A 76 -1.95 2.13 11.16
C MET A 76 -0.87 1.12 11.55
N GLY A 77 -1.09 -0.16 11.28
CA GLY A 77 -0.15 -1.22 11.62
C GLY A 77 1.19 -1.07 10.88
N ARG A 78 1.15 -0.61 9.62
CA ARG A 78 2.37 -0.38 8.84
C ARG A 78 3.06 0.94 9.15
N TYR A 79 2.34 1.94 9.65
CA TYR A 79 2.94 3.15 10.21
C TYR A 79 3.55 2.91 11.60
N GLY A 80 3.01 1.96 12.37
CA GLY A 80 3.46 1.64 13.73
C GLY A 80 2.65 2.36 14.81
N THR A 81 1.40 2.75 14.52
CA THR A 81 0.50 3.37 15.50
C THR A 81 0.18 2.38 16.61
N GLU A 82 0.36 2.78 17.87
CA GLU A 82 -0.13 2.00 19.02
C GLU A 82 -1.66 2.04 19.06
N GLU A 83 -2.29 0.87 19.05
CA GLU A 83 -3.75 0.74 19.02
C GLU A 83 -4.18 -0.65 19.52
N ASN A 84 -5.46 -0.82 19.85
CA ASN A 84 -6.01 -2.10 20.34
C ASN A 84 -6.21 -3.15 19.23
N TYR A 85 -5.12 -3.54 18.54
CA TYR A 85 -5.18 -4.52 17.46
C TYR A 85 -5.77 -5.87 17.88
N SER A 86 -5.67 -6.24 19.15
CA SER A 86 -6.30 -7.46 19.68
C SER A 86 -7.83 -7.43 19.53
N ALA A 87 -8.48 -6.28 19.70
CA ALA A 87 -9.93 -6.15 19.49
C ALA A 87 -10.31 -6.28 18.01
N TYR A 88 -9.51 -5.70 17.12
CA TYR A 88 -9.70 -5.88 15.68
C TYR A 88 -9.55 -7.35 15.28
N LEU A 89 -8.44 -8.00 15.68
CA LEU A 89 -8.14 -9.41 15.40
C LEU A 89 -9.22 -10.36 15.94
N ALA A 90 -9.73 -10.09 17.13
CA ALA A 90 -10.82 -10.87 17.72
C ALA A 90 -12.10 -10.78 16.88
N VAL A 91 -12.54 -9.57 16.53
CA VAL A 91 -13.80 -9.37 15.78
C VAL A 91 -13.69 -9.84 14.33
N ILE A 92 -12.57 -9.62 13.65
CA ILE A 92 -12.37 -10.15 12.28
C ILE A 92 -12.28 -11.67 12.29
N GLY A 93 -11.67 -12.28 13.31
CA GLY A 93 -11.62 -13.73 13.50
C GLY A 93 -13.02 -14.36 13.52
N GLU A 94 -13.91 -13.87 14.39
CA GLU A 94 -15.29 -14.37 14.49
C GLU A 94 -16.07 -14.21 13.17
N LYS A 95 -15.91 -13.05 12.49
CA LYS A 95 -16.56 -12.81 11.20
C LYS A 95 -16.07 -13.75 10.11
N VAL A 96 -14.76 -14.07 10.10
CA VAL A 96 -14.19 -15.04 9.17
C VAL A 96 -14.72 -16.44 9.50
N ILE A 97 -14.73 -16.86 10.76
CA ILE A 97 -15.28 -18.15 11.20
C ILE A 97 -16.73 -18.29 10.74
N GLU A 98 -17.57 -17.28 11.00
CA GLU A 98 -18.99 -17.31 10.61
C GLU A 98 -19.15 -17.48 9.10
N ARG A 99 -18.39 -16.70 8.30
CA ARG A 99 -18.43 -16.77 6.83
C ARG A 99 -17.98 -18.14 6.31
N TYR A 100 -16.96 -18.73 6.93
CA TYR A 100 -16.42 -20.05 6.58
C TYR A 100 -17.34 -21.23 6.91
N ARG A 101 -18.42 -21.02 7.69
CA ARG A 101 -19.50 -22.01 7.84
C ARG A 101 -20.34 -22.17 6.58
N THR A 102 -20.25 -21.22 5.63
CA THR A 102 -20.97 -21.29 4.36
C THR A 102 -20.09 -21.90 3.26
N PRO A 103 -20.67 -22.58 2.25
CA PRO A 103 -19.88 -23.16 1.14
C PRO A 103 -19.07 -22.14 0.35
N GLN A 104 -19.51 -20.88 0.32
CA GLN A 104 -18.83 -19.80 -0.39
C GLN A 104 -17.61 -19.28 0.38
N LYS A 105 -17.53 -19.54 1.69
CA LYS A 105 -16.59 -18.89 2.61
C LYS A 105 -16.79 -17.37 2.57
N LEU A 106 -15.96 -16.65 1.82
CA LEU A 106 -16.11 -15.21 1.56
C LEU A 106 -16.83 -14.96 0.21
N ASP A 107 -16.61 -13.83 -0.46
CA ASP A 107 -17.30 -13.47 -1.70
C ASP A 107 -17.05 -14.48 -2.83
N LYS A 108 -18.13 -14.93 -3.48
CA LYS A 108 -18.08 -15.94 -4.55
C LYS A 108 -17.29 -15.50 -5.80
N VAL A 109 -17.10 -14.19 -6.00
CA VAL A 109 -16.42 -13.57 -7.15
C VAL A 109 -15.13 -12.86 -6.71
N LYS A 110 -15.18 -12.09 -5.62
CA LYS A 110 -14.13 -11.14 -5.26
C LYS A 110 -13.03 -11.80 -4.43
N ALA A 111 -12.02 -12.35 -5.11
CA ALA A 111 -10.81 -12.86 -4.44
C ALA A 111 -10.14 -11.79 -3.56
N THR A 112 -10.25 -10.51 -3.94
CA THR A 112 -9.71 -9.39 -3.14
C THR A 112 -10.28 -9.30 -1.73
N GLU A 113 -11.42 -9.93 -1.42
CA GLU A 113 -11.91 -9.98 -0.04
C GLU A 113 -10.97 -10.78 0.85
N TRP A 114 -10.48 -11.95 0.40
CA TRP A 114 -9.46 -12.71 1.12
C TRP A 114 -8.17 -11.90 1.25
N HIS A 115 -7.72 -11.29 0.16
CA HIS A 115 -6.45 -10.55 0.14
C HIS A 115 -6.48 -9.36 1.11
N ARG A 116 -7.55 -8.57 1.07
CA ARG A 116 -7.72 -7.40 1.94
C ARG A 116 -7.78 -7.79 3.43
N ILE A 117 -8.55 -8.83 3.77
CA ILE A 117 -8.61 -9.32 5.15
C ILE A 117 -7.25 -9.87 5.59
N ALA A 118 -6.58 -10.66 4.75
CA ALA A 118 -5.28 -11.23 5.07
C ALA A 118 -4.22 -10.15 5.33
N LEU A 119 -4.18 -9.10 4.49
CA LEU A 119 -3.28 -7.96 4.67
C LEU A 119 -3.58 -7.17 5.94
N ALA A 120 -4.85 -6.93 6.27
CA ALA A 120 -5.24 -6.22 7.48
C ALA A 120 -4.94 -7.03 8.75
N VAL A 121 -5.24 -8.33 8.75
CA VAL A 121 -4.89 -9.25 9.84
C VAL A 121 -3.38 -9.26 10.05
N ARG A 122 -2.59 -9.40 8.99
CA ARG A 122 -1.12 -9.43 9.10
C ARG A 122 -0.56 -8.10 9.61
N ALA A 123 -1.07 -6.97 9.12
CA ALA A 123 -0.65 -5.64 9.58
C ALA A 123 -1.03 -5.38 11.04
N ALA A 124 -2.12 -5.96 11.53
CA ALA A 124 -2.54 -5.93 12.93
C ALA A 124 -1.76 -6.91 13.83
N GLY A 125 -0.80 -7.67 13.28
CA GLY A 125 0.02 -8.63 14.03
C GLY A 125 -0.57 -10.04 14.16
N GLY A 126 -1.66 -10.34 13.44
CA GLY A 126 -2.23 -11.68 13.35
C GLY A 126 -1.57 -12.55 12.27
N ASP A 127 -1.93 -13.83 12.25
CA ASP A 127 -1.50 -14.78 11.23
C ASP A 127 -2.66 -15.17 10.30
N PRO A 128 -2.69 -14.68 9.04
CA PRO A 128 -3.76 -15.00 8.11
C PRO A 128 -3.77 -16.46 7.64
N ARG A 129 -2.75 -17.27 7.96
CA ARG A 129 -2.68 -18.71 7.63
C ARG A 129 -3.29 -19.61 8.70
N HIS A 130 -3.45 -19.10 9.91
CA HIS A 130 -3.93 -19.85 11.08
C HIS A 130 -5.08 -19.12 11.77
N MET A 131 -6.10 -18.80 10.99
CA MET A 131 -7.38 -18.26 11.49
C MET A 131 -8.31 -19.42 11.87
N GLY A 132 -9.43 -19.12 12.53
CA GLY A 132 -10.37 -20.16 12.98
C GLY A 132 -10.17 -20.54 14.45
N GLU A 133 -11.08 -21.36 14.99
CA GLU A 133 -11.05 -21.75 16.40
C GLU A 133 -9.82 -22.61 16.73
N ASN A 134 -9.34 -23.40 15.75
CA ASN A 134 -8.20 -24.30 15.89
C ASN A 134 -7.07 -23.96 14.90
N GLY A 135 -7.11 -22.78 14.27
CA GLY A 135 -6.13 -22.37 13.27
C GLY A 135 -6.29 -23.07 11.92
N GLU A 136 -7.48 -23.59 11.60
CA GLU A 136 -7.76 -24.39 10.40
C GLU A 136 -8.01 -23.57 9.12
N ILE A 137 -8.16 -22.24 9.23
CA ILE A 137 -8.47 -21.35 8.10
C ILE A 137 -7.19 -20.66 7.61
N ASP A 138 -6.76 -21.00 6.40
CA ASP A 138 -5.66 -20.33 5.69
C ASP A 138 -6.21 -19.38 4.61
N LEU A 139 -6.30 -18.08 4.94
CA LEU A 139 -6.76 -17.05 4.02
C LEU A 139 -5.79 -16.83 2.84
N ILE A 140 -4.50 -17.10 3.04
CA ILE A 140 -3.49 -16.98 1.98
C ILE A 140 -3.72 -18.09 0.96
N ALA A 141 -3.81 -19.34 1.40
CA ALA A 141 -4.07 -20.47 0.53
C ALA A 141 -5.38 -20.28 -0.24
N ASP A 142 -6.48 -20.09 0.49
CA ASP A 142 -7.82 -20.03 -0.08
C ASP A 142 -8.04 -18.84 -1.01
N GLY A 143 -7.39 -17.70 -0.72
CA GLY A 143 -7.50 -16.47 -1.50
C GLY A 143 -6.54 -16.40 -2.69
N THR A 144 -5.40 -17.10 -2.64
CA THR A 144 -4.33 -16.98 -3.64
C THR A 144 -4.17 -18.28 -4.45
N TYR A 145 -3.16 -19.10 -4.14
CA TYR A 145 -2.72 -20.23 -4.95
C TYR A 145 -3.72 -21.39 -5.00
N ASN A 146 -4.61 -21.55 -4.02
CA ASN A 146 -5.71 -22.53 -4.05
C ASN A 146 -7.05 -21.94 -4.49
N ARG A 147 -7.13 -20.62 -4.71
CA ARG A 147 -8.39 -20.00 -5.15
C ARG A 147 -8.86 -20.62 -6.46
N GLY A 148 -7.93 -20.86 -7.38
CA GLY A 148 -8.16 -21.51 -8.68
C GLY A 148 -8.79 -22.91 -8.63
N LEU A 149 -8.72 -23.63 -7.49
CA LEU A 149 -9.43 -24.90 -7.29
C LEU A 149 -10.96 -24.73 -7.24
N THR A 150 -11.42 -23.53 -6.93
CA THR A 150 -12.84 -23.19 -6.86
C THR A 150 -13.25 -22.23 -7.97
N VAL A 151 -12.54 -21.11 -8.11
CA VAL A 151 -12.72 -20.12 -9.18
C VAL A 151 -11.42 -19.37 -9.40
N SER A 152 -11.06 -19.10 -10.67
CA SER A 152 -9.85 -18.33 -10.98
C SER A 152 -9.85 -16.98 -10.25
N PRO A 153 -8.70 -16.54 -9.67
CA PRO A 153 -8.54 -15.17 -9.18
C PRO A 153 -8.94 -14.11 -10.22
N GLY A 154 -8.63 -14.37 -11.50
CA GLY A 154 -8.98 -13.53 -12.64
C GLY A 154 -10.48 -13.39 -12.91
N ARG A 155 -11.36 -14.09 -12.17
CA ARG A 155 -12.82 -13.88 -12.27
C ARG A 155 -13.23 -12.46 -11.89
N GLN A 156 -12.49 -11.81 -11.00
CA GLN A 156 -12.65 -10.40 -10.65
C GLN A 156 -11.93 -9.46 -11.65
N GLY A 157 -11.32 -9.99 -12.70
CA GLY A 157 -10.38 -9.27 -13.54
C GLY A 157 -8.99 -9.19 -12.91
N ILE A 158 -8.16 -8.30 -13.43
CA ILE A 158 -6.75 -8.15 -13.06
C ILE A 158 -6.53 -7.91 -11.56
N ASN A 159 -7.49 -7.28 -10.86
CA ASN A 159 -7.40 -7.04 -9.42
C ASN A 159 -7.23 -8.33 -8.60
N GLY A 160 -7.86 -9.43 -9.02
CA GLY A 160 -7.68 -10.70 -8.31
C GLY A 160 -6.27 -11.26 -8.43
N TRP A 161 -5.58 -10.99 -9.55
CA TRP A 161 -4.18 -11.37 -9.73
C TRP A 161 -3.24 -10.41 -9.00
N ILE A 162 -3.47 -9.11 -9.11
CA ILE A 162 -2.67 -8.06 -8.44
C ILE A 162 -2.66 -8.26 -6.92
N PHE A 163 -3.84 -8.25 -6.28
CA PHE A 163 -3.91 -8.39 -4.83
C PHE A 163 -3.60 -9.81 -4.36
N GLY A 164 -3.78 -10.82 -5.23
CA GLY A 164 -3.35 -12.17 -4.95
C GLY A 164 -1.83 -12.28 -4.82
N LEU A 165 -1.09 -11.65 -5.74
CA LEU A 165 0.36 -11.57 -5.68
C LEU A 165 0.81 -10.75 -4.46
N ILE A 166 0.19 -9.59 -4.20
CA ILE A 166 0.49 -8.76 -3.01
C ILE A 166 0.27 -9.57 -1.72
N ALA A 167 -0.85 -10.27 -1.58
CA ALA A 167 -1.15 -11.07 -0.39
C ALA A 167 -0.15 -12.22 -0.23
N LEU A 168 0.16 -12.94 -1.31
CA LEU A 168 1.13 -14.02 -1.34
C LEU A 168 2.53 -13.55 -0.94
N ASP A 169 2.92 -12.37 -1.40
CA ASP A 169 4.23 -11.78 -1.15
C ASP A 169 4.33 -11.08 0.20
N SER A 170 3.21 -10.79 0.85
CA SER A 170 3.20 -10.05 2.10
C SER A 170 3.94 -10.72 3.25
N GLY A 171 3.93 -12.06 3.27
CA GLY A 171 4.77 -12.88 4.16
C GLY A 171 5.84 -13.68 3.41
N ARG A 172 6.02 -13.42 2.10
CA ARG A 172 6.81 -14.26 1.18
C ARG A 172 6.41 -15.74 1.30
N TYR A 173 5.11 -16.01 1.29
CA TYR A 173 4.59 -17.35 1.57
C TYR A 173 4.97 -18.35 0.48
N GLU A 174 5.37 -19.55 0.87
CA GLU A 174 5.60 -20.65 -0.06
C GLU A 174 4.29 -21.07 -0.75
N VAL A 175 4.37 -21.38 -2.04
CA VAL A 175 3.29 -22.02 -2.78
C VAL A 175 3.59 -23.52 -2.83
N PRO A 176 2.75 -24.39 -2.22
CA PRO A 176 3.01 -25.81 -2.18
C PRO A 176 2.86 -26.47 -3.56
N GLU A 177 3.56 -27.58 -3.76
CA GLU A 177 3.36 -28.43 -4.94
C GLU A 177 1.89 -28.87 -5.05
N GLY A 178 1.33 -28.81 -6.26
CA GLY A 178 -0.07 -29.17 -6.51
C GLY A 178 -1.09 -28.06 -6.27
N ALA A 179 -0.67 -26.85 -5.89
CA ALA A 179 -1.53 -25.67 -5.89
C ALA A 179 -2.10 -25.37 -7.30
N ALA A 180 -3.25 -24.71 -7.36
CA ALA A 180 -3.89 -24.38 -8.64
C ALA A 180 -3.14 -23.32 -9.44
N ASN A 181 -2.45 -22.40 -8.77
CA ASN A 181 -1.66 -21.34 -9.37
C ASN A 181 -0.33 -21.17 -8.64
N THR A 182 0.74 -21.06 -9.41
CA THR A 182 2.08 -20.67 -8.93
C THR A 182 2.21 -19.15 -8.87
N ARG A 183 3.21 -18.65 -8.15
CA ARG A 183 3.53 -17.21 -8.13
C ARG A 183 3.83 -16.67 -9.53
N GLU A 184 4.49 -17.48 -10.35
CA GLU A 184 4.77 -17.21 -11.75
C GLU A 184 3.49 -17.04 -12.57
N ASP A 185 2.46 -17.83 -12.30
CA ASP A 185 1.16 -17.66 -12.95
C ASP A 185 0.54 -16.31 -12.60
N PHE A 186 0.60 -15.88 -11.32
CA PHE A 186 0.13 -14.55 -10.93
C PHE A 186 0.88 -13.43 -11.68
N ILE A 187 2.20 -13.52 -11.78
CA ILE A 187 3.02 -12.55 -12.51
C ILE A 187 2.62 -12.56 -13.99
N ALA A 188 2.64 -13.72 -14.65
CA ALA A 188 2.33 -13.86 -16.07
C ALA A 188 0.91 -13.37 -16.42
N GLU A 189 -0.07 -13.62 -15.54
CA GLU A 189 -1.44 -13.14 -15.66
C GLU A 189 -1.56 -11.62 -15.58
N ILE A 190 -0.75 -10.97 -14.75
CA ILE A 190 -0.64 -9.51 -14.74
C ILE A 190 0.01 -9.05 -16.05
N LEU A 191 1.22 -9.55 -16.37
CA LEU A 191 2.01 -9.10 -17.52
C LEU A 191 1.24 -9.16 -18.85
N ARG A 192 0.47 -10.23 -19.09
CA ARG A 192 -0.26 -10.41 -20.35
C ARG A 192 -1.40 -9.42 -20.57
N THR A 193 -1.83 -8.72 -19.53
CA THR A 193 -2.91 -7.72 -19.60
C THR A 193 -2.39 -6.29 -19.80
N GLN A 194 -1.07 -6.09 -19.88
CA GLN A 194 -0.48 -4.79 -20.16
C GLN A 194 -0.90 -4.29 -21.55
N ARG A 195 -1.27 -3.01 -21.62
CA ARG A 195 -1.68 -2.33 -22.85
C ARG A 195 -0.48 -1.78 -23.60
N GLU A 196 -0.73 -1.31 -24.82
CA GLU A 196 0.32 -0.81 -25.71
C GLU A 196 1.01 0.45 -25.17
N ASP A 197 0.27 1.28 -24.43
CA ASP A 197 0.78 2.49 -23.80
C ASP A 197 1.56 2.25 -22.51
N GLY A 198 1.71 0.99 -22.08
CA GLY A 198 2.41 0.59 -20.85
C GLY A 198 1.51 0.49 -19.61
N GLY A 199 0.25 0.93 -19.70
CA GLY A 199 -0.69 0.88 -18.60
C GLY A 199 -1.51 -0.42 -18.52
N PHE A 200 -2.35 -0.50 -17.50
CA PHE A 200 -3.28 -1.60 -17.24
C PHE A 200 -4.69 -1.06 -17.00
N ALA A 201 -5.72 -1.91 -17.11
CA ALA A 201 -7.07 -1.50 -16.79
C ALA A 201 -7.89 -2.64 -16.22
N LEU A 202 -8.88 -2.30 -15.39
CA LEU A 202 -9.82 -3.28 -14.85
C LEU A 202 -10.74 -3.84 -15.94
N SER A 203 -11.17 -2.97 -16.85
CA SER A 203 -12.04 -3.28 -17.98
C SER A 203 -11.86 -2.27 -19.12
N GLY A 204 -12.60 -2.43 -20.22
CA GLY A 204 -12.56 -1.48 -21.34
C GLY A 204 -11.27 -1.55 -22.18
N LYS A 205 -10.90 -0.44 -22.81
CA LYS A 205 -9.73 -0.32 -23.70
C LYS A 205 -8.68 0.69 -23.23
N THR A 206 -9.05 1.57 -22.32
CA THR A 206 -8.20 2.67 -21.82
C THR A 206 -7.47 2.22 -20.57
N SER A 207 -6.17 2.51 -20.48
CA SER A 207 -5.38 2.33 -19.26
C SER A 207 -5.90 3.22 -18.13
N ASP A 208 -5.80 2.72 -16.90
CA ASP A 208 -6.32 3.36 -15.70
C ASP A 208 -5.20 3.52 -14.67
N VAL A 209 -5.16 4.68 -14.00
CA VAL A 209 -4.08 5.05 -13.08
C VAL A 209 -4.02 4.10 -11.89
N ASP A 210 -5.17 3.84 -11.25
CA ASP A 210 -5.25 2.98 -10.07
C ASP A 210 -4.75 1.58 -10.39
N ILE A 211 -5.27 0.99 -11.46
CA ILE A 211 -4.92 -0.39 -11.86
C ILE A 211 -3.46 -0.50 -12.28
N THR A 212 -2.93 0.50 -12.98
CA THR A 212 -1.52 0.53 -13.39
C THR A 212 -0.61 0.64 -12.18
N ALA A 213 -0.92 1.54 -11.24
CA ALA A 213 -0.15 1.71 -10.03
C ALA A 213 -0.20 0.47 -9.13
N MET A 214 -1.38 -0.16 -8.96
CA MET A 214 -1.50 -1.40 -8.18
C MET A 214 -0.77 -2.58 -8.85
N ALA A 215 -0.74 -2.66 -10.19
CA ALA A 215 0.08 -3.64 -10.90
C ALA A 215 1.58 -3.44 -10.62
N VAL A 216 2.06 -2.19 -10.63
CA VAL A 216 3.44 -1.87 -10.24
C VAL A 216 3.73 -2.27 -8.80
N GLN A 217 2.81 -2.02 -7.85
CA GLN A 217 2.96 -2.44 -6.45
C GLN A 217 3.14 -3.96 -6.32
N ALA A 218 2.35 -4.74 -7.06
CA ALA A 218 2.43 -6.20 -7.04
C ALA A 218 3.73 -6.73 -7.68
N LEU A 219 4.21 -6.06 -8.73
CA LEU A 219 5.39 -6.48 -9.50
C LEU A 219 6.71 -5.96 -8.92
N ALA A 220 6.69 -4.93 -8.08
CA ALA A 220 7.88 -4.30 -7.51
C ALA A 220 8.90 -5.26 -6.86
N PRO A 221 8.49 -6.32 -6.12
CA PRO A 221 9.44 -7.30 -5.58
C PRO A 221 10.31 -8.00 -6.62
N TYR A 222 9.89 -8.01 -7.88
CA TYR A 222 10.56 -8.72 -8.98
C TYR A 222 11.33 -7.77 -9.91
N TYR A 223 11.44 -6.47 -9.59
CA TYR A 223 12.10 -5.47 -10.43
C TYR A 223 13.58 -5.81 -10.70
N ASN A 224 14.27 -6.39 -9.72
CA ASN A 224 15.67 -6.78 -9.84
C ASN A 224 15.87 -8.19 -10.43
N SER A 225 14.79 -8.94 -10.67
CA SER A 225 14.88 -10.27 -11.26
C SER A 225 15.29 -10.20 -12.73
N GLU A 226 16.25 -11.03 -13.13
CA GLU A 226 16.63 -11.22 -14.53
C GLU A 226 15.79 -12.28 -15.25
N ARG A 227 14.80 -12.85 -14.57
CA ARG A 227 13.91 -13.86 -15.15
C ARG A 227 13.10 -13.28 -16.32
N VAL A 228 13.12 -14.02 -17.41
CA VAL A 228 12.42 -13.66 -18.65
C VAL A 228 11.09 -14.40 -18.73
N PHE A 229 9.99 -13.65 -18.83
CA PHE A 229 8.65 -14.19 -19.02
C PHE A 229 8.29 -14.22 -20.49
N ARG A 230 7.85 -15.38 -20.97
CA ARG A 230 7.30 -15.58 -22.32
C ARG A 230 5.80 -15.75 -22.23
N TYR A 231 5.03 -14.85 -22.84
CA TYR A 231 3.57 -14.86 -22.73
C TYR A 231 2.90 -14.28 -23.97
N THR A 232 1.66 -14.70 -24.21
CA THR A 232 0.78 -14.10 -25.22
C THR A 232 -0.15 -13.11 -24.54
N SER A 233 -0.21 -11.87 -25.04
CA SER A 233 -1.08 -10.83 -24.49
C SER A 233 -2.55 -11.24 -24.58
N SER A 234 -3.34 -10.83 -23.59
CA SER A 234 -4.80 -11.01 -23.60
C SER A 234 -5.55 -9.79 -24.16
N VAL A 235 -4.85 -8.69 -24.43
CA VAL A 235 -5.46 -7.40 -24.80
C VAL A 235 -4.86 -6.77 -26.05
N ARG A 236 -3.64 -7.15 -26.46
CA ARG A 236 -2.96 -6.60 -27.65
C ARG A 236 -3.00 -7.59 -28.80
N LYS A 237 -3.45 -7.12 -29.96
CA LYS A 237 -3.56 -7.90 -31.21
C LYS A 237 -2.80 -7.25 -32.35
N ASP A 238 -2.33 -8.04 -33.29
CA ASP A 238 -1.80 -7.55 -34.56
C ASP A 238 -2.93 -7.10 -35.52
N GLY A 239 -2.55 -6.64 -36.71
CA GLY A 239 -3.48 -6.20 -37.75
C GLY A 239 -4.41 -7.31 -38.27
N ASP A 240 -4.03 -8.58 -38.10
CA ASP A 240 -4.81 -9.76 -38.51
C ASP A 240 -5.71 -10.28 -37.36
N GLY A 241 -5.63 -9.68 -36.18
CA GLY A 241 -6.45 -9.99 -35.02
C GLY A 241 -5.89 -11.12 -34.14
N ALA A 242 -4.67 -11.60 -34.39
CA ALA A 242 -3.98 -12.55 -33.54
C ALA A 242 -3.35 -11.84 -32.33
N TYR A 243 -3.36 -12.49 -31.17
CA TYR A 243 -2.77 -11.91 -29.97
C TYR A 243 -1.24 -11.89 -30.04
N LEU A 244 -0.65 -10.75 -29.68
CA LEU A 244 0.81 -10.55 -29.72
C LEU A 244 1.51 -11.38 -28.64
N SER A 245 2.68 -11.93 -28.96
CA SER A 245 3.54 -12.63 -28.00
C SER A 245 4.73 -11.77 -27.62
N PHE A 246 5.12 -11.84 -26.34
CA PHE A 246 6.17 -11.04 -25.74
C PHE A 246 7.16 -11.92 -24.99
N GLU A 247 8.40 -11.45 -24.94
CA GLU A 247 9.48 -11.95 -24.10
C GLU A 247 10.02 -10.75 -23.33
N LYS A 248 9.69 -10.64 -22.03
CA LYS A 248 10.04 -9.47 -21.20
C LYS A 248 10.43 -9.87 -19.79
N LYS A 249 11.31 -9.09 -19.17
CA LYS A 249 11.53 -9.07 -17.72
C LYS A 249 10.47 -8.19 -17.04
N VAL A 250 10.21 -8.44 -15.77
CA VAL A 250 9.24 -7.64 -14.99
C VAL A 250 9.64 -6.16 -14.93
N ARG A 251 10.94 -5.87 -14.86
CA ARG A 251 11.49 -4.51 -14.90
C ARG A 251 11.03 -3.70 -16.10
N GLU A 252 11.09 -4.27 -17.30
CA GLU A 252 10.71 -3.59 -18.55
C GLU A 252 9.23 -3.17 -18.53
N VAL A 253 8.38 -4.05 -18.00
CA VAL A 253 6.93 -3.79 -17.86
C VAL A 253 6.69 -2.66 -16.84
N ILE A 254 7.40 -2.68 -15.71
CA ILE A 254 7.31 -1.61 -14.70
C ILE A 254 7.79 -0.28 -15.28
N ASP A 255 8.92 -0.26 -15.99
CA ASP A 255 9.48 0.98 -16.55
C ASP A 255 8.52 1.62 -17.58
N GLU A 256 7.87 0.81 -18.41
CA GLU A 256 6.80 1.25 -19.31
C GLU A 256 5.60 1.82 -18.55
N SER A 257 5.16 1.16 -17.47
CA SER A 257 4.07 1.65 -16.61
C SER A 257 4.43 2.96 -15.90
N LEU A 258 5.66 3.13 -15.42
CA LEU A 258 6.12 4.38 -14.80
C LEU A 258 6.18 5.52 -15.82
N ALA A 259 6.64 5.24 -17.04
CA ALA A 259 6.65 6.22 -18.12
C ALA A 259 5.23 6.69 -18.45
N TRP A 260 4.28 5.75 -18.54
CA TRP A 260 2.87 6.06 -18.76
C TRP A 260 2.28 6.89 -17.61
N LEU A 261 2.44 6.44 -16.36
CA LEU A 261 1.96 7.17 -15.17
C LEU A 261 2.51 8.59 -15.13
N SER A 262 3.82 8.78 -15.35
CA SER A 262 4.42 10.11 -15.42
C SER A 262 3.81 10.97 -16.53
N SER A 263 3.42 10.38 -17.67
CA SER A 263 2.84 11.11 -18.80
C SER A 263 1.40 11.57 -18.57
N VAL A 264 0.63 10.86 -17.75
CA VAL A 264 -0.79 11.15 -17.47
C VAL A 264 -1.02 11.92 -16.16
N GLN A 265 0.03 12.22 -15.40
CA GLN A 265 -0.05 13.06 -14.20
C GLN A 265 -0.50 14.48 -14.56
N CYS A 266 -1.44 15.02 -13.78
CA CYS A 266 -1.95 16.37 -13.98
C CYS A 266 -0.91 17.44 -13.58
N ALA A 267 -1.08 18.66 -14.11
CA ALA A 267 -0.17 19.78 -13.82
C ALA A 267 -0.13 20.20 -12.34
N ASP A 268 -1.18 19.89 -11.57
CA ASP A 268 -1.25 20.18 -10.13
C ASP A 268 -0.70 19.03 -9.26
N GLY A 269 -0.05 18.04 -9.87
CA GLY A 269 0.58 16.92 -9.17
C GLY A 269 -0.32 15.73 -8.85
N ASP A 270 -1.64 15.83 -9.00
CA ASP A 270 -2.58 14.70 -8.78
C ASP A 270 -2.84 13.89 -10.07
N PHE A 271 -3.77 12.92 -9.96
CA PHE A 271 -4.17 12.03 -11.04
C PHE A 271 -5.69 11.99 -11.24
N GLU A 272 -6.07 11.52 -12.43
CA GLU A 272 -7.43 11.20 -12.81
C GLU A 272 -7.56 9.70 -13.04
N SER A 273 -8.64 9.11 -12.56
CA SER A 273 -9.03 7.73 -12.83
C SER A 273 -10.52 7.69 -13.20
N TRP A 274 -10.87 6.90 -14.20
CA TRP A 274 -12.24 6.81 -14.74
C TRP A 274 -12.92 8.16 -15.03
N GLY A 275 -12.14 9.18 -15.43
CA GLY A 275 -12.65 10.52 -15.76
C GLY A 275 -12.88 11.42 -14.54
N THR A 276 -12.44 11.02 -13.35
CA THR A 276 -12.59 11.79 -12.10
C THR A 276 -11.23 11.98 -11.42
N ARG A 277 -10.84 13.25 -11.23
CA ARG A 277 -9.67 13.60 -10.40
C ARG A 277 -10.00 13.32 -8.93
N ASN A 278 -9.13 12.59 -8.25
CA ASN A 278 -9.37 12.13 -6.90
C ASN A 278 -8.06 11.92 -6.10
N ALA A 279 -8.19 11.80 -4.78
CA ALA A 279 -7.05 11.61 -3.89
C ALA A 279 -6.44 10.21 -3.99
N GLU A 280 -7.29 9.20 -4.15
CA GLU A 280 -6.95 7.77 -4.14
C GLU A 280 -5.99 7.40 -5.27
N SER A 281 -6.20 7.90 -6.49
CA SER A 281 -5.33 7.63 -7.63
C SER A 281 -3.91 8.13 -7.39
N THR A 282 -3.78 9.30 -6.78
CA THR A 282 -2.46 9.84 -6.41
C THR A 282 -1.84 9.02 -5.28
N ALA A 283 -2.64 8.56 -4.32
CA ALA A 283 -2.19 7.67 -3.25
C ALA A 283 -1.65 6.33 -3.79
N GLN A 284 -2.30 5.72 -4.78
CA GLN A 284 -1.83 4.49 -5.42
C GLN A 284 -0.46 4.68 -6.11
N VAL A 285 -0.25 5.81 -6.78
CA VAL A 285 1.04 6.13 -7.41
C VAL A 285 2.14 6.31 -6.37
N ILE A 286 1.86 6.97 -5.23
CA ILE A 286 2.82 7.08 -4.12
C ILE A 286 3.22 5.70 -3.61
N VAL A 287 2.26 4.77 -3.45
CA VAL A 287 2.56 3.40 -2.99
C VAL A 287 3.41 2.65 -4.01
N ALA A 288 3.10 2.78 -5.31
CA ALA A 288 3.86 2.16 -6.39
C ALA A 288 5.33 2.61 -6.41
N LEU A 289 5.58 3.92 -6.31
CA LEU A 289 6.93 4.46 -6.26
C LEU A 289 7.66 4.04 -4.98
N SER A 290 6.98 4.11 -3.84
CA SER A 290 7.55 3.69 -2.55
C SER A 290 7.91 2.20 -2.53
N ALA A 291 7.12 1.35 -3.21
CA ALA A 291 7.40 -0.09 -3.33
C ALA A 291 8.66 -0.39 -4.15
N LEU A 292 9.07 0.53 -5.04
CA LEU A 292 10.31 0.46 -5.83
C LEU A 292 11.49 1.16 -5.14
N GLY A 293 11.31 1.69 -3.93
CA GLY A 293 12.33 2.47 -3.23
C GLY A 293 12.59 3.84 -3.85
N ILE A 294 11.62 4.39 -4.58
CA ILE A 294 11.66 5.72 -5.19
C ILE A 294 10.99 6.72 -4.24
N ASP A 295 11.69 7.80 -3.88
CA ASP A 295 11.08 8.90 -3.12
C ASP A 295 10.08 9.67 -3.99
N ALA A 296 8.80 9.39 -3.76
CA ALA A 296 7.68 9.92 -4.52
C ALA A 296 7.58 11.46 -4.51
N LEU A 297 8.26 12.15 -3.59
CA LEU A 297 8.23 13.62 -3.50
C LEU A 297 9.38 14.30 -4.23
N HIS A 298 10.43 13.56 -4.59
CA HIS A 298 11.65 14.12 -5.18
C HIS A 298 12.02 13.52 -6.55
N ASP A 299 11.31 12.48 -7.00
CA ASP A 299 11.50 11.94 -8.35
C ASP A 299 11.00 12.93 -9.41
N SER A 300 11.94 13.46 -10.21
CA SER A 300 11.66 14.49 -11.20
C SER A 300 10.65 14.06 -12.28
N ARG A 301 10.46 12.75 -12.52
CA ARG A 301 9.43 12.25 -13.43
C ARG A 301 8.03 12.56 -12.90
N PHE A 302 7.85 12.70 -11.59
CA PHE A 302 6.57 12.88 -10.93
C PHE A 302 6.38 14.28 -10.31
N ILE A 303 7.21 15.25 -10.71
CA ILE A 303 7.04 16.66 -10.38
C ILE A 303 6.51 17.39 -11.63
N LYS A 304 5.29 17.95 -11.54
CA LYS A 304 4.64 18.63 -12.67
C LYS A 304 4.30 20.06 -12.29
N GLY A 305 4.70 21.02 -13.11
CA GLY A 305 4.44 22.44 -12.84
C GLY A 305 5.05 22.96 -11.53
N GLY A 306 6.03 22.26 -10.95
CA GLY A 306 6.57 22.55 -9.62
C GLY A 306 5.82 21.90 -8.46
N ASN A 307 4.73 21.16 -8.73
CA ASN A 307 3.93 20.45 -7.74
C ASN A 307 4.39 19.00 -7.61
N THR A 308 4.44 18.54 -6.37
CA THR A 308 4.70 17.14 -5.99
C THR A 308 3.42 16.33 -5.92
N LEU A 309 3.54 15.00 -5.76
CA LEU A 309 2.40 14.13 -5.47
C LEU A 309 1.71 14.47 -4.14
N LEU A 310 2.47 14.96 -3.14
CA LEU A 310 1.90 15.41 -1.87
C LEU A 310 1.06 16.68 -2.04
N ASP A 311 1.53 17.64 -2.85
CA ASP A 311 0.73 18.81 -3.21
C ASP A 311 -0.59 18.38 -3.87
N GLY A 312 -0.51 17.43 -4.80
CA GLY A 312 -1.67 16.82 -5.46
C GLY A 312 -2.69 16.23 -4.48
N ILE A 313 -2.24 15.45 -3.50
CA ILE A 313 -3.11 14.85 -2.46
C ILE A 313 -3.68 15.92 -1.53
N LEU A 314 -2.85 16.86 -1.06
CA LEU A 314 -3.23 17.84 -0.03
C LEU A 314 -4.36 18.77 -0.47
N LYS A 315 -4.54 18.95 -1.79
CA LYS A 315 -5.71 19.63 -2.35
C LYS A 315 -7.03 19.05 -1.80
N TYR A 316 -7.14 17.73 -1.65
CA TYR A 316 -8.36 17.04 -1.23
C TYR A 316 -8.56 17.03 0.30
N ARG A 317 -7.61 17.57 1.07
CA ARG A 317 -7.68 17.61 2.54
C ARG A 317 -8.69 18.65 3.02
N LEU A 318 -9.55 18.26 3.94
CA LEU A 318 -10.50 19.15 4.63
C LEU A 318 -9.90 19.71 5.94
N PRO A 319 -10.43 20.83 6.46
CA PRO A 319 -9.97 21.42 7.72
C PRO A 319 -10.05 20.49 8.94
N ASN A 320 -10.94 19.49 8.90
CA ASN A 320 -11.09 18.49 9.96
C ASN A 320 -10.09 17.34 9.88
N GLY A 321 -9.15 17.37 8.92
CA GLY A 321 -8.12 16.35 8.73
C GLY A 321 -8.51 15.19 7.78
N GLY A 322 -9.81 15.02 7.51
CA GLY A 322 -10.30 14.04 6.53
C GLY A 322 -10.06 14.47 5.08
N PHE A 323 -10.31 13.56 4.15
CA PHE A 323 -10.11 13.81 2.72
C PHE A 323 -11.41 13.58 1.95
N VAL A 324 -11.74 14.47 1.02
CA VAL A 324 -12.81 14.20 0.05
C VAL A 324 -12.30 13.24 -1.01
N HIS A 325 -13.20 12.46 -1.61
CA HIS A 325 -12.86 11.65 -2.79
C HIS A 325 -12.52 12.55 -3.99
N SER A 326 -13.46 13.44 -4.33
CA SER A 326 -13.34 14.39 -5.44
C SER A 326 -14.12 15.67 -5.13
N TYR A 327 -13.86 16.74 -5.89
CA TYR A 327 -14.62 18.00 -5.79
C TYR A 327 -15.93 17.98 -6.58
N THR A 328 -16.17 16.93 -7.36
CA THR A 328 -17.40 16.77 -8.14
C THR A 328 -18.29 15.73 -7.49
N TYR A 329 -19.59 16.02 -7.47
CA TYR A 329 -20.58 15.03 -7.12
C TYR A 329 -20.66 13.96 -8.22
N ASP A 330 -20.63 12.70 -7.81
CA ASP A 330 -20.78 11.55 -8.70
C ASP A 330 -22.15 10.87 -8.42
N PRO A 331 -23.10 10.90 -9.37
CA PRO A 331 -24.39 10.23 -9.20
C PRO A 331 -24.28 8.71 -9.08
N ASP A 332 -23.23 8.10 -9.64
CA ASP A 332 -22.98 6.65 -9.58
C ASP A 332 -22.24 6.25 -8.29
N ASN A 333 -21.69 7.24 -7.57
CA ASN A 333 -21.10 7.08 -6.24
C ASN A 333 -21.69 8.09 -5.25
N PRO A 334 -22.89 7.84 -4.70
CA PRO A 334 -23.59 8.78 -3.82
C PRO A 334 -22.88 9.03 -2.47
N THR A 335 -21.83 8.26 -2.16
CA THR A 335 -20.98 8.48 -0.98
C THR A 335 -19.82 9.43 -1.24
N SER A 336 -19.57 9.81 -2.50
CA SER A 336 -18.63 10.85 -2.89
C SER A 336 -19.29 12.23 -2.80
N LEU A 337 -19.19 12.84 -1.64
CA LEU A 337 -19.66 14.20 -1.40
C LEU A 337 -18.45 15.16 -1.40
N PRO A 338 -18.47 16.24 -2.20
CA PRO A 338 -17.31 17.11 -2.39
C PRO A 338 -16.99 18.01 -1.20
N ASP A 339 -17.87 18.03 -0.20
CA ASP A 339 -17.77 18.81 1.03
C ASP A 339 -17.66 17.92 2.28
N LYS A 340 -17.57 16.60 2.12
CA LYS A 340 -17.46 15.67 3.26
C LYS A 340 -16.32 14.69 3.08
N ALA A 341 -15.65 14.43 4.20
CA ALA A 341 -14.61 13.43 4.24
C ALA A 341 -15.18 12.06 3.86
N ASN A 342 -14.47 11.38 2.97
CA ASN A 342 -14.75 10.04 2.52
C ASN A 342 -13.79 9.07 3.23
N THR A 343 -14.32 7.99 3.79
CA THR A 343 -13.51 7.04 4.56
C THR A 343 -12.43 6.39 3.70
N MET A 344 -12.75 6.00 2.46
CA MET A 344 -11.82 5.33 1.55
C MET A 344 -10.72 6.28 1.08
N ALA A 345 -11.05 7.55 0.81
CA ALA A 345 -10.03 8.56 0.52
C ALA A 345 -9.05 8.70 1.69
N GLY A 346 -9.55 8.82 2.92
CA GLY A 346 -8.72 8.86 4.13
C GLY A 346 -7.87 7.59 4.31
N GLU A 347 -8.45 6.41 4.10
CA GLU A 347 -7.77 5.12 4.19
C GLU A 347 -6.61 4.99 3.22
N GLN A 348 -6.84 5.31 1.94
CA GLN A 348 -5.83 5.19 0.90
C GLN A 348 -4.72 6.23 1.05
N VAL A 349 -5.09 7.47 1.42
CA VAL A 349 -4.09 8.48 1.73
C VAL A 349 -3.26 8.04 2.94
N LEU A 350 -3.87 7.54 4.02
CA LEU A 350 -3.14 7.08 5.20
C LEU A 350 -2.10 6.01 4.87
N TYR A 351 -2.50 4.90 4.22
CA TYR A 351 -1.51 3.84 3.95
C TYR A 351 -0.49 4.25 2.90
N SER A 352 -0.81 5.18 1.99
CA SER A 352 0.16 5.67 1.00
C SER A 352 1.24 6.54 1.64
N LEU A 353 0.85 7.37 2.60
CA LEU A 353 1.77 8.16 3.41
C LEU A 353 2.60 7.27 4.35
N ALA A 354 2.01 6.20 4.88
CA ALA A 354 2.77 5.17 5.60
C ALA A 354 3.79 4.49 4.66
N ALA A 355 3.42 4.16 3.42
CA ALA A 355 4.36 3.60 2.43
C ALA A 355 5.54 4.55 2.15
N LEU A 356 5.25 5.84 1.97
CA LEU A 356 6.27 6.87 1.75
C LEU A 356 7.19 7.05 2.97
N PHE A 357 6.60 7.10 4.17
CA PHE A 357 7.35 7.17 5.42
C PHE A 357 8.33 5.99 5.53
N ARG A 358 7.83 4.76 5.32
CA ARG A 358 8.64 3.53 5.36
C ARG A 358 9.77 3.55 4.33
N CYS A 359 9.48 3.97 3.10
CA CYS A 359 10.48 4.13 2.04
C CYS A 359 11.60 5.08 2.46
N ARG A 360 11.27 6.27 2.99
CA ARG A 360 12.25 7.28 3.44
C ARG A 360 13.02 6.85 4.68
N LYS A 361 12.47 5.96 5.51
CA LYS A 361 13.15 5.37 6.67
C LYS A 361 13.94 4.11 6.33
N GLY A 362 13.92 3.65 5.08
CA GLY A 362 14.64 2.46 4.69
C GLY A 362 14.08 1.16 5.30
N MET A 363 12.79 1.16 5.63
CA MET A 363 12.07 0.02 6.16
C MET A 363 11.60 -0.89 5.02
N ARG A 364 11.06 -2.07 5.36
CA ARG A 364 10.37 -2.90 4.37
C ARG A 364 9.19 -2.15 3.74
N THR A 365 8.77 -2.52 2.53
CA THR A 365 7.66 -1.82 1.83
C THR A 365 6.35 -1.93 2.62
N LEU A 366 5.30 -1.23 2.17
CA LEU A 366 3.98 -1.30 2.79
C LEU A 366 3.48 -2.75 2.93
N TYR A 367 3.66 -3.54 1.87
CA TYR A 367 3.14 -4.90 1.80
C TYR A 367 4.13 -5.98 2.20
N ASP A 368 5.44 -5.73 2.27
CA ASP A 368 6.39 -6.70 2.84
C ASP A 368 6.31 -6.64 4.37
N MET A 369 5.48 -7.51 4.96
CA MET A 369 5.15 -7.59 6.39
C MET A 369 5.91 -8.71 7.12
N ARG A 370 7.09 -9.07 6.60
CA ARG A 370 8.11 -9.76 7.38
C ARG A 370 8.66 -8.82 8.45
N GLU A 371 9.40 -9.39 9.41
CA GLU A 371 10.14 -8.60 10.38
C GLU A 371 11.02 -7.54 9.69
N GLU A 372 11.13 -6.36 10.30
CA GLU A 372 11.99 -5.31 9.77
C GLU A 372 13.46 -5.75 9.72
N PHE A 373 14.24 -5.12 8.84
CA PHE A 373 15.67 -5.38 8.77
C PHE A 373 16.34 -5.17 10.12
N SER A 374 17.11 -6.16 10.56
CA SER A 374 18.10 -5.98 11.62
C SER A 374 19.13 -4.92 11.21
N ALA A 375 19.84 -4.37 12.21
CA ALA A 375 20.91 -3.41 11.95
C ALA A 375 22.01 -3.97 11.01
N LEU A 376 22.28 -5.27 11.09
CA LEU A 376 23.27 -5.93 10.23
C LEU A 376 22.78 -6.07 8.79
N GLU A 377 21.53 -6.51 8.58
CA GLU A 377 20.94 -6.61 7.24
C GLU A 377 20.86 -5.25 6.57
N ARG A 378 20.47 -4.21 7.32
CA ARG A 378 20.43 -2.84 6.81
C ARG A 378 21.82 -2.36 6.40
N LEU A 379 22.85 -2.62 7.21
CA LEU A 379 24.22 -2.25 6.89
C LEU A 379 24.74 -2.94 5.61
N LYS A 380 24.36 -4.20 5.38
CA LYS A 380 24.70 -4.91 4.12
C LYS A 380 24.02 -4.28 2.90
N LEU A 381 22.72 -3.99 2.99
CA LEU A 381 21.97 -3.31 1.93
C LEU A 381 22.59 -1.95 1.58
N ASP A 382 22.85 -1.12 2.59
CA ASP A 382 23.44 0.21 2.40
C ASP A 382 24.85 0.14 1.81
N ALA A 383 25.66 -0.84 2.23
CA ALA A 383 26.99 -1.05 1.67
C ALA A 383 26.94 -1.45 0.18
N ALA A 384 26.04 -2.34 -0.21
CA ALA A 384 25.86 -2.73 -1.61
C ALA A 384 25.40 -1.52 -2.46
N ILE A 385 24.39 -0.77 -1.99
CA ILE A 385 23.90 0.43 -2.66
C ILE A 385 25.03 1.46 -2.82
N ALA A 386 25.83 1.69 -1.78
CA ALA A 386 26.95 2.62 -1.81
C ALA A 386 28.02 2.22 -2.85
N LYS A 387 28.40 0.94 -2.91
CA LYS A 387 29.34 0.43 -3.91
C LYS A 387 28.83 0.61 -5.34
N ILE A 388 27.56 0.30 -5.58
CA ILE A 388 26.92 0.50 -6.89
C ILE A 388 26.89 1.99 -7.26
N ASN A 389 26.62 2.88 -6.29
CA ASN A 389 26.62 4.32 -6.52
C ASN A 389 28.01 4.85 -6.91
N LEU A 390 29.09 4.26 -6.42
CA LEU A 390 30.46 4.67 -6.75
C LEU A 390 30.88 4.27 -8.17
N LEU A 391 30.21 3.30 -8.81
CA LEU A 391 30.52 2.91 -10.19
C LEU A 391 30.36 4.09 -11.14
N ASN A 392 31.37 4.35 -11.96
CA ASN A 392 31.41 5.44 -12.92
C ASN A 392 32.29 5.08 -14.12
N GLU A 393 32.46 5.99 -15.09
CA GLU A 393 33.16 5.70 -16.34
C GLU A 393 34.60 5.19 -16.11
N ASP A 394 35.27 5.66 -15.05
CA ASP A 394 36.64 5.32 -14.66
C ASP A 394 36.74 4.02 -13.84
N SER A 395 35.62 3.42 -13.42
CA SER A 395 35.63 2.17 -12.68
C SER A 395 36.27 1.03 -13.47
N ALA A 396 37.05 0.20 -12.79
CA ALA A 396 37.62 -1.02 -13.33
C ALA A 396 36.66 -2.21 -13.17
N LYS A 397 36.93 -3.32 -13.87
CA LYS A 397 36.17 -4.57 -13.72
C LYS A 397 36.09 -5.03 -12.25
N ALA A 398 37.17 -4.90 -11.50
CA ALA A 398 37.23 -5.29 -10.10
C ALA A 398 36.24 -4.51 -9.21
N ASP A 399 35.97 -3.23 -9.52
CA ASP A 399 34.99 -2.44 -8.77
C ASP A 399 33.57 -2.96 -9.00
N ALA A 400 33.26 -3.33 -10.25
CA ALA A 400 31.97 -3.94 -10.59
C ALA A 400 31.82 -5.35 -10.00
N GLU A 401 32.88 -6.17 -10.01
CA GLU A 401 32.88 -7.50 -9.36
C GLU A 401 32.66 -7.38 -7.85
N ASP A 402 33.27 -6.38 -7.18
CA ASP A 402 33.05 -6.12 -5.76
C ASP A 402 31.62 -5.64 -5.46
N ALA A 403 31.04 -4.80 -6.32
CA ALA A 403 29.65 -4.39 -6.21
C ALA A 403 28.68 -5.58 -6.41
N VAL A 404 28.93 -6.44 -7.41
CA VAL A 404 28.17 -7.67 -7.65
C VAL A 404 28.29 -8.63 -6.46
N ALA A 405 29.48 -8.82 -5.91
CA ALA A 405 29.68 -9.68 -4.75
C ALA A 405 28.89 -9.18 -3.53
N SER A 406 28.87 -7.86 -3.28
CA SER A 406 28.04 -7.27 -2.22
C SER A 406 26.54 -7.39 -2.48
N TYR A 407 26.10 -7.29 -3.74
CA TYR A 407 24.71 -7.55 -4.11
C TYR A 407 24.31 -9.01 -3.85
N LEU A 408 25.17 -9.96 -4.20
CA LEU A 408 24.88 -11.40 -4.06
C LEU A 408 24.94 -11.89 -2.61
N ASP A 409 25.66 -11.21 -1.72
CA ASP A 409 25.67 -11.48 -0.26
C ASP A 409 24.34 -11.12 0.44
N ILE A 410 23.48 -10.33 -0.23
CA ILE A 410 22.12 -10.04 0.26
C ILE A 410 21.22 -11.25 -0.05
N PRO A 411 20.38 -11.71 0.91
CA PRO A 411 19.40 -12.74 0.65
C PRO A 411 18.51 -12.41 -0.55
N ALA A 412 18.22 -13.40 -1.41
CA ALA A 412 17.52 -13.18 -2.67
C ALA A 412 16.20 -12.38 -2.51
N LEU A 413 15.40 -12.69 -1.48
CA LEU A 413 14.14 -11.99 -1.18
C LEU A 413 14.28 -10.51 -0.79
N ASP A 414 15.49 -10.07 -0.46
CA ASP A 414 15.77 -8.71 0.01
C ASP A 414 16.58 -7.90 -1.01
N ARG A 415 17.04 -8.52 -2.11
CA ARG A 415 17.76 -7.83 -3.18
C ARG A 415 16.90 -6.79 -3.90
N CYS A 416 15.57 -6.93 -3.88
CA CYS A 416 14.64 -5.92 -4.40
C CYS A 416 14.78 -4.55 -3.70
N TYR A 417 15.42 -4.48 -2.53
CA TYR A 417 15.69 -3.22 -1.82
C TYR A 417 16.98 -2.52 -2.29
N VAL A 418 17.75 -3.12 -3.19
CA VAL A 418 18.87 -2.46 -3.87
C VAL A 418 18.31 -1.66 -5.05
N ASN A 419 17.85 -0.44 -4.77
CA ASN A 419 17.09 0.40 -5.71
C ASN A 419 17.91 0.95 -6.89
N ASN A 420 19.24 0.89 -6.83
CA ASN A 420 20.14 1.29 -7.91
C ASN A 420 20.64 0.10 -8.76
N TYR A 421 19.95 -1.03 -8.71
CA TYR A 421 20.30 -2.26 -9.43
C TYR A 421 20.50 -2.07 -10.95
N VAL A 422 19.73 -1.21 -11.61
CA VAL A 422 19.91 -0.92 -13.06
C VAL A 422 21.32 -0.42 -13.35
N LYS A 423 21.93 0.34 -12.43
CA LYS A 423 23.32 0.77 -12.55
C LYS A 423 24.27 -0.42 -12.41
N LEU A 424 24.04 -1.32 -11.46
CA LEU A 424 24.82 -2.56 -11.33
C LEU A 424 24.75 -3.40 -12.62
N LEU A 425 23.56 -3.56 -13.20
CA LEU A 425 23.36 -4.29 -14.45
C LEU A 425 24.18 -3.68 -15.59
N ALA A 426 24.09 -2.36 -15.81
CA ALA A 426 24.83 -1.68 -16.89
C ALA A 426 26.36 -1.88 -16.79
N TYR A 427 26.91 -1.85 -15.57
CA TYR A 427 28.34 -2.10 -15.35
C TYR A 427 28.71 -3.58 -15.43
N SER A 428 27.80 -4.48 -15.03
CA SER A 428 27.97 -5.92 -15.20
C SER A 428 28.04 -6.28 -16.68
N GLU A 429 27.15 -5.73 -17.51
CA GLU A 429 27.15 -5.87 -18.96
C GLU A 429 28.42 -5.28 -19.60
N LYS A 430 28.82 -4.05 -19.19
CA LYS A 430 30.06 -3.39 -19.66
C LYS A 430 31.29 -4.28 -19.49
N PHE A 431 31.37 -5.04 -18.40
CA PHE A 431 32.54 -5.87 -18.06
C PHE A 431 32.37 -7.37 -18.28
N GLY A 432 31.22 -7.81 -18.81
CA GLY A 432 30.90 -9.22 -19.00
C GLY A 432 30.91 -10.01 -17.68
N ILE A 433 30.24 -9.47 -16.65
CA ILE A 433 30.02 -10.13 -15.36
C ILE A 433 28.61 -10.70 -15.36
N ASP A 434 28.49 -12.02 -15.18
CA ASP A 434 27.19 -12.68 -15.14
C ASP A 434 26.51 -12.45 -13.79
N LEU A 435 25.25 -12.02 -13.83
CA LEU A 435 24.36 -12.01 -12.69
C LEU A 435 23.51 -13.28 -12.71
N PRO A 436 23.58 -14.15 -11.69
CA PRO A 436 22.80 -15.39 -11.68
C PRO A 436 21.30 -15.11 -11.60
N GLU A 437 20.51 -16.01 -12.18
CA GLU A 437 19.06 -16.04 -11.91
C GLU A 437 18.83 -16.27 -10.42
N GLU A 438 17.84 -15.57 -9.86
CA GLU A 438 17.54 -15.62 -8.44
C GLU A 438 16.65 -16.84 -8.14
N GLU A 439 17.04 -17.64 -7.16
CA GLU A 439 16.25 -18.74 -6.62
C GLU A 439 15.84 -18.39 -5.18
N PRO A 440 14.80 -17.55 -4.99
CA PRO A 440 14.36 -17.15 -3.66
C PRO A 440 13.76 -18.33 -2.90
N VAL A 441 14.22 -18.51 -1.66
CA VAL A 441 13.61 -19.46 -0.72
C VAL A 441 12.47 -18.75 0.00
N TYR A 442 11.24 -19.12 -0.31
CA TYR A 442 10.03 -18.60 0.32
C TYR A 442 9.75 -19.26 1.67
N ASN A 443 9.01 -18.56 2.54
CA ASN A 443 8.71 -19.04 3.88
C ASN A 443 7.62 -20.14 3.83
N GLY A 444 8.01 -21.39 4.07
CA GLY A 444 7.10 -22.56 4.10
C GLY A 444 6.19 -22.62 5.33
N SER A 445 6.75 -22.29 6.48
CA SER A 445 6.04 -22.03 7.73
C SER A 445 6.16 -20.54 8.03
N GLY A 446 5.04 -19.82 8.13
CA GLY A 446 5.08 -18.46 8.69
C GLY A 446 5.82 -18.53 10.02
N GLY A 447 6.90 -17.74 10.17
CA GLY A 447 7.64 -17.69 11.42
C GLY A 447 6.65 -17.51 12.57
N GLU A 448 6.79 -18.34 13.60
CA GLU A 448 5.97 -18.36 14.82
C GLU A 448 6.14 -17.10 15.68
N ASP A 449 6.36 -15.92 15.08
CA ASP A 449 6.32 -14.65 15.78
C ASP A 449 4.88 -14.22 15.97
N ARG A 450 4.13 -15.04 16.72
CA ARG A 450 2.92 -14.56 17.38
C ARG A 450 3.39 -13.55 18.42
N LEU A 451 2.80 -12.36 18.38
CA LEU A 451 2.90 -11.40 19.48
C LEU A 451 2.58 -12.14 20.79
N LEU A 452 3.50 -12.06 21.75
CA LEU A 452 3.27 -12.52 23.11
C LEU A 452 2.15 -11.68 23.71
N LEU A 453 0.97 -12.27 23.82
CA LEU A 453 -0.19 -11.62 24.42
C LEU A 453 -0.23 -11.90 25.93
N TYR A 454 -0.68 -10.91 26.68
CA TYR A 454 -0.86 -11.01 28.13
C TYR A 454 -2.29 -10.65 28.50
N PHE A 455 -2.90 -11.40 29.40
CA PHE A 455 -4.18 -11.03 30.00
C PHE A 455 -3.93 -10.05 31.15
N SER A 456 -3.88 -8.76 30.82
CA SER A 456 -3.52 -7.70 31.78
C SER A 456 -4.51 -7.56 32.94
N GLU A 457 -4.08 -6.91 34.03
CA GLU A 457 -4.96 -6.53 35.14
C GLU A 457 -6.14 -5.63 34.70
N SER A 458 -5.97 -4.86 33.61
CA SER A 458 -7.10 -4.13 33.01
C SER A 458 -8.12 -5.08 32.40
N ASN A 459 -7.67 -6.13 31.71
CA ASN A 459 -8.55 -7.12 31.09
C ASN A 459 -9.34 -7.90 32.16
N LYS A 460 -8.68 -8.26 33.27
CA LYS A 460 -9.34 -8.86 34.44
C LYS A 460 -10.46 -7.97 34.98
N LYS A 461 -10.16 -6.69 35.24
CA LYS A 461 -11.18 -5.72 35.69
C LYS A 461 -12.32 -5.56 34.69
N THR A 462 -12.04 -5.55 33.39
CA THR A 462 -13.08 -5.49 32.36
C THR A 462 -13.95 -6.74 32.37
N ALA A 463 -13.36 -7.93 32.51
CA ALA A 463 -14.08 -9.19 32.61
C ALA A 463 -14.96 -9.25 33.88
N ASP A 464 -14.41 -8.86 35.03
CA ASP A 464 -15.14 -8.81 36.32
C ASP A 464 -16.29 -7.79 36.31
N ALA A 465 -16.20 -6.76 35.47
CA ALA A 465 -17.23 -5.74 35.30
C ALA A 465 -18.33 -6.11 34.30
N LEU A 466 -18.20 -7.24 33.57
CA LEU A 466 -19.25 -7.69 32.67
C LEU A 466 -20.52 -8.04 33.46
N PRO A 467 -21.71 -7.73 32.93
CA PRO A 467 -22.94 -8.16 33.56
C PRO A 467 -23.07 -9.69 33.52
N SER A 468 -23.96 -10.24 34.34
CA SER A 468 -24.28 -11.67 34.30
C SER A 468 -24.67 -12.13 32.90
N VAL A 469 -24.46 -13.40 32.57
CA VAL A 469 -24.78 -13.98 31.26
C VAL A 469 -26.21 -13.64 30.78
N ASP A 470 -27.19 -13.65 31.69
CA ASP A 470 -28.60 -13.33 31.38
C ASP A 470 -28.85 -11.84 31.03
N ALA A 471 -27.91 -10.96 31.35
CA ALA A 471 -27.97 -9.52 31.13
C ALA A 471 -26.97 -9.04 30.06
N LEU A 472 -26.18 -9.95 29.47
CA LEU A 472 -25.31 -9.63 28.34
C LEU A 472 -26.17 -9.31 27.10
N THR A 473 -25.92 -8.14 26.53
CA THR A 473 -26.52 -7.70 25.26
C THR A 473 -25.44 -7.61 24.17
N THR A 474 -25.87 -7.31 22.93
CA THR A 474 -24.95 -7.11 21.80
C THR A 474 -23.99 -5.93 21.99
N GLU A 475 -24.25 -5.02 22.93
CA GLU A 475 -23.33 -3.91 23.23
C GLU A 475 -22.00 -4.41 23.82
N TYR A 476 -21.98 -5.59 24.46
CA TYR A 476 -20.76 -6.19 25.01
C TYR A 476 -20.04 -7.10 24.01
N TYR A 477 -20.54 -7.22 22.77
CA TYR A 477 -20.04 -8.19 21.80
C TYR A 477 -18.53 -8.05 21.55
N ALA A 478 -18.05 -6.83 21.25
CA ALA A 478 -16.64 -6.63 20.96
C ALA A 478 -15.77 -6.89 22.20
N THR A 479 -16.21 -6.41 23.37
CA THR A 479 -15.51 -6.62 24.65
C THR A 479 -15.36 -8.11 24.98
N VAL A 480 -16.46 -8.86 24.96
CA VAL A 480 -16.45 -10.31 25.26
C VAL A 480 -15.59 -11.06 24.24
N THR A 481 -15.75 -10.74 22.95
CA THR A 481 -14.97 -11.36 21.86
C THR A 481 -13.48 -11.11 22.04
N THR A 482 -13.09 -9.89 22.39
CA THR A 482 -11.69 -9.50 22.66
C THR A 482 -11.13 -10.23 23.86
N LEU A 483 -11.85 -10.29 24.98
CA LEU A 483 -11.40 -11.00 26.18
C LEU A 483 -11.22 -12.49 25.93
N ARG A 484 -12.16 -13.14 25.23
CA ARG A 484 -12.03 -14.54 24.83
C ARG A 484 -10.84 -14.78 23.91
N TYR A 485 -10.62 -13.90 22.94
CA TYR A 485 -9.45 -13.97 22.06
C TYR A 485 -8.15 -13.86 22.86
N LEU A 486 -8.07 -12.90 23.78
CA LEU A 486 -6.90 -12.74 24.64
C LEU A 486 -6.67 -13.96 25.53
N LEU A 487 -7.70 -14.50 26.19
CA LEU A 487 -7.58 -15.73 26.99
C LEU A 487 -7.06 -16.90 26.15
N ALA A 488 -7.58 -17.09 24.95
CA ALA A 488 -7.16 -18.18 24.07
C ALA A 488 -5.69 -18.05 23.59
N ASN A 489 -5.16 -16.84 23.50
CA ASN A 489 -3.86 -16.58 22.87
C ASN A 489 -2.78 -16.00 23.81
N CYS A 490 -3.11 -15.69 25.06
CA CYS A 490 -2.15 -15.18 26.03
C CYS A 490 -1.33 -16.30 26.70
N GLU A 491 -0.18 -15.91 27.27
CA GLU A 491 0.58 -16.75 28.20
C GLU A 491 -0.31 -17.28 29.34
N ASP A 492 0.04 -18.46 29.85
CA ASP A 492 -0.71 -19.09 30.94
C ASP A 492 -0.53 -18.31 32.26
N PHE A 493 -1.58 -18.29 33.11
CA PHE A 493 -1.55 -17.63 34.41
C PHE A 493 -2.49 -18.31 35.41
N GLU A 494 -2.21 -18.18 36.71
CA GLU A 494 -2.82 -18.98 37.80
C GLU A 494 -4.37 -18.97 37.82
N GLU A 495 -4.98 -17.87 37.37
CA GLU A 495 -6.43 -17.64 37.44
C GLU A 495 -7.13 -17.80 36.09
N LYS A 496 -6.43 -18.28 35.05
CA LYS A 496 -6.91 -18.26 33.67
C LYS A 496 -8.22 -19.01 33.47
N ASP A 497 -8.39 -20.17 34.09
CA ASP A 497 -9.62 -20.97 34.01
C ASP A 497 -10.84 -20.30 34.65
N ALA A 498 -10.64 -19.30 35.53
CA ALA A 498 -11.73 -18.58 36.17
C ALA A 498 -12.32 -17.46 35.30
N TYR A 499 -11.53 -16.95 34.35
CA TYR A 499 -11.89 -15.89 33.40
C TYR A 499 -12.35 -16.48 32.07
#